data_AF-A0A1G9KKR5-F1
#
_entry.id   AF-A0A1G9KKR5-F1
#
_cell.length_a   1.000
_cell.length_b   1.000
_cell.length_c   1.000
_cell.angle_alpha   90.00
_cell.angle_beta   90.00
_cell.angle_gamma   90.00
#
_symmetry.space_group_name_H-M   'P 1'
#
loop_
_entity.id
_entity.type
_entity.pdbx_description
1 polymer ?
#
loop_
_entity_poly.entity_id
_entity_poly.type
_entity_poly.pdbx_seq_one_letter_code
_entity_poly.pdbx_strand_id
1 'polypeptide(L)'
;MNYRHIYHAGNFADVLKHAVLARLVTYLQQKEKAFRVLDTHAGIGLYDLSSEEAQKTGEWRDGVGRLLEGELPPEIAVILTPYLSSIRALNPGSELTLYPGSPKLARMLFRPQDRLSAMELHPDDYETLHRLFDADFQSRVTELDGWLALGAHLPPKEKRGLILVDPPFEKEGEYERLVDGLARGYRRFTGGVYCLWYPLKQGAPIKAFHEALKALDIPKMLCAELSVRSDRETTGLSGSGLIIVNPPFTLKSELDLLLPFLKSRLGQDRFASSRCFWLRGEEQTTRGA
;
A
#
# COMPACT_ATOMS: atom_id res chain seq x y z
N MET A 1 -15.82 -13.84 1.49
CA MET A 1 -15.04 -12.91 0.63
C MET A 1 -14.53 -13.78 -0.50
N ASN A 2 -14.77 -13.42 -1.77
CA ASN A 2 -14.39 -14.30 -2.90
C ASN A 2 -13.02 -13.92 -3.47
N TYR A 3 -12.58 -12.69 -3.22
CA TYR A 3 -11.29 -12.17 -3.61
C TYR A 3 -10.16 -12.96 -2.93
N ARG A 4 -9.22 -13.41 -3.76
CA ARG A 4 -7.97 -14.02 -3.32
C ARG A 4 -6.85 -13.23 -3.97
N HIS A 5 -5.98 -12.64 -3.16
CA HIS A 5 -4.96 -11.71 -3.66
C HIS A 5 -3.89 -12.41 -4.53
N ILE A 6 -3.74 -13.74 -4.42
CA ILE A 6 -2.79 -14.52 -5.23
C ILE A 6 -2.96 -14.34 -6.75
N TYR A 7 -4.18 -14.09 -7.24
CA TYR A 7 -4.42 -13.82 -8.67
C TYR A 7 -3.88 -12.46 -9.14
N HIS A 8 -3.51 -11.58 -8.22
CA HIS A 8 -3.10 -10.20 -8.51
C HIS A 8 -1.73 -9.85 -7.91
N ALA A 9 -1.15 -10.78 -7.13
CA ALA A 9 0.09 -10.56 -6.40
C ALA A 9 1.20 -10.10 -7.33
N GLY A 10 1.84 -8.98 -6.99
CA GLY A 10 2.95 -8.42 -7.75
C GLY A 10 2.56 -7.68 -9.03
N ASN A 11 1.27 -7.41 -9.27
CA ASN A 11 0.84 -6.57 -10.38
C ASN A 11 1.30 -5.10 -10.21
N PHE A 12 0.95 -4.24 -11.16
CA PHE A 12 1.34 -2.83 -11.14
C PHE A 12 0.83 -2.06 -9.89
N ALA A 13 -0.33 -2.43 -9.35
CA ALA A 13 -0.92 -1.77 -8.19
C ALA A 13 -0.12 -2.12 -6.92
N ASP A 14 0.24 -3.39 -6.79
CA ASP A 14 1.14 -3.89 -5.77
C ASP A 14 2.52 -3.23 -5.85
N VAL A 15 3.07 -3.05 -7.06
CA VAL A 15 4.35 -2.33 -7.24
C VAL A 15 4.29 -0.92 -6.66
N LEU A 16 3.26 -0.13 -6.98
CA LEU A 16 3.12 1.23 -6.43
C LEU A 16 2.95 1.18 -4.90
N LYS A 17 2.00 0.36 -4.42
CA LYS A 17 1.67 0.22 -3.00
C LYS A 17 2.90 -0.18 -2.18
N HIS A 18 3.61 -1.22 -2.60
CA HIS A 18 4.73 -1.80 -1.87
C HIS A 18 6.00 -0.96 -1.97
N ALA A 19 6.25 -0.27 -3.10
CA ALA A 19 7.33 0.71 -3.17
C ALA A 19 7.11 1.85 -2.15
N VAL A 20 5.89 2.40 -2.08
CA VAL A 20 5.55 3.47 -1.12
C VAL A 20 5.58 2.95 0.31
N LEU A 21 5.00 1.78 0.59
CA LEU A 21 5.06 1.14 1.91
C LEU A 21 6.51 0.99 2.39
N ALA A 22 7.40 0.48 1.53
CA ALA A 22 8.80 0.31 1.87
C ALA A 22 9.49 1.65 2.22
N ARG A 23 9.22 2.71 1.45
CA ARG A 23 9.71 4.07 1.75
C ARG A 23 9.19 4.59 3.09
N LEU A 24 7.90 4.43 3.35
CA LEU A 24 7.27 4.88 4.61
C LEU A 24 7.89 4.15 5.81
N VAL A 25 8.07 2.84 5.72
CA VAL A 25 8.69 2.02 6.78
C VAL A 25 10.14 2.45 7.01
N THR A 26 10.96 2.55 5.97
CA THR A 26 12.37 2.96 6.10
C THR A 26 12.50 4.39 6.64
N TYR A 27 11.62 5.31 6.25
CA TYR A 27 11.65 6.67 6.80
C TYR A 27 11.35 6.68 8.30
N LEU A 28 10.36 5.89 8.76
CA LEU A 28 10.03 5.82 10.19
C LEU A 28 11.17 5.27 11.06
N GLN A 29 12.11 4.54 10.49
CA GLN A 29 13.28 4.01 11.19
C GLN A 29 14.32 5.07 11.54
N GLN A 30 14.29 6.24 10.91
CA GLN A 30 15.23 7.33 11.19
C GLN A 30 15.12 7.87 12.63
N LYS A 31 13.97 7.66 13.28
CA LYS A 31 13.82 7.91 14.73
C LYS A 31 14.01 6.61 15.49
N GLU A 32 14.82 6.64 16.54
CA GLU A 32 15.16 5.46 17.36
C GLU A 32 13.94 4.78 18.01
N LYS A 33 12.94 5.58 18.44
CA LYS A 33 11.72 5.07 19.06
C LYS A 33 11.01 4.08 18.14
N ALA A 34 10.48 3.00 18.71
CA ALA A 34 9.69 2.01 17.97
C ALA A 34 8.49 2.66 17.25
N PHE A 35 8.02 2.01 16.20
CA PHE A 35 6.73 2.28 15.59
C PHE A 35 5.98 0.97 15.31
N ARG A 36 4.66 1.10 15.11
CA ARG A 36 3.80 -0.01 14.71
C ARG A 36 3.29 0.16 13.28
N VAL A 37 3.41 -0.88 12.47
CA VAL A 37 2.62 -0.99 11.24
C VAL A 37 1.30 -1.69 11.60
N LEU A 38 0.19 -1.04 11.29
CA LEU A 38 -1.14 -1.65 11.30
C LEU A 38 -1.54 -1.90 9.85
N ASP A 39 -1.59 -3.17 9.45
CA ASP A 39 -2.11 -3.61 8.18
C ASP A 39 -3.54 -4.12 8.38
N THR A 40 -4.51 -3.41 7.81
CA THR A 40 -5.93 -3.70 8.05
C THR A 40 -6.49 -4.82 7.18
N HIS A 41 -5.83 -5.15 6.07
CA HIS A 41 -6.28 -6.13 5.09
C HIS A 41 -5.05 -6.87 4.57
N ALA A 42 -4.48 -7.72 5.42
CA ALA A 42 -3.11 -8.19 5.28
C ALA A 42 -2.95 -9.33 4.24
N GLY A 43 -4.03 -10.00 3.84
CA GLY A 43 -3.98 -11.18 2.98
C GLY A 43 -3.16 -12.31 3.62
N ILE A 44 -2.55 -13.16 2.79
CA ILE A 44 -1.72 -14.28 3.28
C ILE A 44 -0.25 -13.91 3.52
N GLY A 45 0.12 -12.67 3.24
CA GLY A 45 1.43 -12.09 3.49
C GLY A 45 2.58 -12.54 2.57
N LEU A 46 2.61 -13.77 2.08
CA LEU A 46 3.61 -14.24 1.11
C LEU A 46 2.91 -15.06 0.02
N TYR A 47 3.22 -14.75 -1.23
CA TYR A 47 2.54 -15.32 -2.40
C TYR A 47 3.52 -16.11 -3.26
N ASP A 48 3.13 -17.32 -3.66
CA ASP A 48 3.87 -18.15 -4.61
C ASP A 48 3.41 -17.86 -6.04
N LEU A 49 4.23 -17.11 -6.78
CA LEU A 49 3.98 -16.73 -8.17
C LEU A 49 4.08 -17.92 -9.13
N SER A 50 4.59 -19.08 -8.70
CA SER A 50 4.59 -20.32 -9.49
C SER A 50 3.29 -21.12 -9.35
N SER A 51 2.42 -20.77 -8.40
CA SER A 51 1.11 -21.41 -8.19
C SER A 51 0.18 -21.34 -9.40
N GLU A 52 -0.74 -22.31 -9.52
CA GLU A 52 -1.72 -22.34 -10.60
C GLU A 52 -2.56 -21.04 -10.64
N GLU A 53 -2.93 -20.52 -9.47
CA GLU A 53 -3.71 -19.29 -9.32
C GLU A 53 -2.97 -18.07 -9.86
N ALA A 54 -1.70 -17.88 -9.48
CA ALA A 54 -0.89 -16.78 -10.00
C ALA A 54 -0.65 -16.91 -11.51
N GLN A 55 -0.54 -18.14 -12.02
CA GLN A 55 -0.32 -18.41 -13.44
C GLN A 55 -1.58 -18.22 -14.30
N LYS A 56 -2.79 -18.36 -13.75
CA LYS A 56 -4.06 -18.12 -14.46
C LYS A 56 -4.17 -16.70 -15.01
N THR A 57 -3.70 -15.71 -14.28
CA THR A 57 -3.73 -14.30 -14.72
C THR A 57 -2.36 -13.82 -15.18
N GLY A 58 -1.28 -14.24 -14.49
CA GLY A 58 0.07 -13.83 -14.78
C GLY A 58 0.36 -12.34 -14.56
N GLU A 59 -0.48 -11.62 -13.81
CA GLU A 59 -0.39 -10.14 -13.70
C GLU A 59 0.96 -9.65 -13.15
N TRP A 60 1.65 -10.47 -12.36
CA TRP A 60 2.98 -10.16 -11.84
C TRP A 60 4.01 -9.88 -12.93
N ARG A 61 3.85 -10.50 -14.12
CA ARG A 61 4.75 -10.30 -15.26
C ARG A 61 4.72 -8.85 -15.73
N ASP A 62 3.52 -8.27 -15.83
CA ASP A 62 3.32 -6.87 -16.22
C ASP A 62 3.48 -5.87 -15.05
N GLY A 63 3.72 -6.38 -13.84
CA GLY A 63 4.03 -5.59 -12.65
C GLY A 63 5.50 -5.71 -12.25
N VAL A 64 5.77 -6.48 -11.19
CA VAL A 64 7.11 -6.66 -10.64
C VAL A 64 8.08 -7.31 -11.63
N GLY A 65 7.61 -8.15 -12.55
CA GLY A 65 8.42 -8.72 -13.63
C GLY A 65 9.06 -7.62 -14.48
N ARG A 66 8.24 -6.79 -15.12
CA ARG A 66 8.70 -5.60 -15.86
C ARG A 66 9.54 -4.64 -15.01
N LEU A 67 9.24 -4.48 -13.72
CA LEU A 67 10.03 -3.61 -12.85
C LEU A 67 11.47 -4.09 -12.69
N LEU A 68 11.67 -5.40 -12.64
CA LEU A 68 12.98 -6.05 -12.51
C LEU A 68 13.75 -6.09 -13.84
N GLU A 69 13.10 -5.79 -14.96
CA GLU A 69 13.73 -5.74 -16.28
C GLU A 69 14.52 -4.44 -16.50
N GLY A 70 15.73 -4.61 -17.00
CA GLY A 70 16.62 -3.50 -17.40
C GLY A 70 17.22 -2.75 -16.22
N GLU A 71 18.07 -1.78 -16.55
CA GLU A 71 18.76 -0.97 -15.55
C GLU A 71 17.82 0.07 -14.93
N LEU A 72 17.99 0.31 -13.63
CA LEU A 72 17.30 1.37 -12.91
C LEU A 72 18.18 2.62 -12.91
N PRO A 73 17.63 3.81 -13.26
CA PRO A 73 18.33 5.06 -13.03
C PRO A 73 18.78 5.16 -11.56
N PRO A 74 19.97 5.71 -11.25
CA PRO A 74 20.52 5.69 -9.89
C PRO A 74 19.57 6.24 -8.81
N GLU A 75 18.89 7.35 -9.09
CA GLU A 75 17.91 7.95 -8.18
C GLU A 75 16.69 7.05 -7.92
N ILE A 76 16.21 6.34 -8.95
CA ILE A 76 15.12 5.39 -8.86
C ILE A 76 15.57 4.14 -8.09
N ALA A 77 16.79 3.66 -8.34
CA ALA A 77 17.37 2.52 -7.64
C ALA A 77 17.44 2.77 -6.13
N VAL A 78 17.84 3.96 -5.70
CA VAL A 78 17.88 4.35 -4.27
C VAL A 78 16.47 4.31 -3.66
N ILE A 79 15.47 4.87 -4.34
CA ILE A 79 14.07 4.85 -3.86
C ILE A 79 13.57 3.40 -3.74
N LEU A 80 13.78 2.58 -4.77
CA LEU A 80 13.26 1.21 -4.82
C LEU A 80 14.08 0.19 -4.01
N THR A 81 15.26 0.55 -3.50
CA THR A 81 16.17 -0.37 -2.81
C THR A 81 15.49 -1.16 -1.68
N PRO A 82 14.76 -0.55 -0.72
CA PRO A 82 14.13 -1.31 0.36
C PRO A 82 13.11 -2.35 -0.14
N TYR A 83 12.39 -2.02 -1.21
CA TYR A 83 11.42 -2.93 -1.82
C TYR A 83 12.08 -4.05 -2.63
N LEU A 84 12.97 -3.71 -3.56
CA LEU A 84 13.61 -4.70 -4.43
C LEU A 84 14.59 -5.60 -3.70
N SER A 85 15.28 -5.10 -2.67
CA SER A 85 16.14 -5.96 -1.82
C SER A 85 15.32 -7.00 -1.05
N SER A 86 14.09 -6.66 -0.64
CA SER A 86 13.20 -7.62 0.02
C SER A 86 12.74 -8.72 -0.96
N ILE A 87 12.40 -8.34 -2.20
CA ILE A 87 12.07 -9.32 -3.25
C ILE A 87 13.27 -10.23 -3.54
N ARG A 88 14.47 -9.66 -3.74
CA ARG A 88 15.70 -10.43 -4.00
C ARG A 88 16.06 -11.35 -2.84
N ALA A 89 15.85 -10.93 -1.59
CA ALA A 89 16.12 -11.76 -0.42
C ALA A 89 15.20 -13.01 -0.35
N LEU A 90 13.98 -12.92 -0.89
CA LEU A 90 13.08 -14.07 -1.01
C LEU A 90 13.37 -14.95 -2.23
N ASN A 91 14.11 -14.41 -3.20
CA ASN A 91 14.41 -15.05 -4.49
C ASN A 91 15.92 -14.99 -4.76
N PRO A 92 16.76 -15.76 -4.04
CA PRO A 92 18.22 -15.73 -4.22
C PRO A 92 18.68 -16.31 -5.56
N GLY A 93 17.81 -17.03 -6.27
CA GLY A 93 18.04 -17.53 -7.63
C GLY A 93 17.78 -16.47 -8.70
N SER A 94 17.81 -16.90 -9.97
CA SER A 94 17.47 -16.05 -11.12
C SER A 94 15.97 -15.91 -11.36
N GLU A 95 15.16 -16.77 -10.75
CA GLU A 95 13.72 -16.83 -10.96
C GLU A 95 12.95 -16.10 -9.85
N LEU A 96 11.88 -15.41 -10.25
CA LEU A 96 10.95 -14.76 -9.34
C LEU A 96 9.79 -15.72 -9.03
N THR A 97 9.86 -16.38 -7.88
CA THR A 97 8.85 -17.35 -7.43
C THR A 97 8.06 -16.85 -6.23
N LEU A 98 8.65 -16.06 -5.36
CA LEU A 98 8.01 -15.55 -4.14
C LEU A 98 7.80 -14.04 -4.20
N TYR A 99 6.58 -13.60 -3.91
CA TYR A 99 6.24 -12.19 -3.80
C TYR A 99 5.79 -11.82 -2.38
N PRO A 100 6.46 -10.87 -1.70
CA PRO A 100 6.02 -10.42 -0.39
C PRO A 100 4.78 -9.52 -0.50
N GLY A 101 3.70 -9.91 0.16
CA GLY A 101 2.62 -8.99 0.49
C GLY A 101 3.06 -7.93 1.51
N SER A 102 2.19 -6.96 1.75
CA SER A 102 2.43 -5.85 2.68
C SER A 102 2.90 -6.25 4.09
N PRO A 103 2.33 -7.26 4.78
CA PRO A 103 2.80 -7.59 6.13
C PRO A 103 4.21 -8.21 6.10
N LYS A 104 4.51 -9.06 5.12
CA LYS A 104 5.85 -9.68 4.98
C LYS A 104 6.89 -8.64 4.60
N LEU A 105 6.58 -7.76 3.66
CA LEU A 105 7.45 -6.66 3.26
C LEU A 105 7.77 -5.75 4.45
N ALA A 106 6.75 -5.29 5.17
CA ALA A 106 6.94 -4.46 6.35
C ALA A 106 7.84 -5.17 7.37
N ARG A 107 7.55 -6.45 7.67
CA ARG A 107 8.31 -7.23 8.65
C ARG A 107 9.79 -7.44 8.28
N MET A 108 10.09 -7.64 7.00
CA MET A 108 11.46 -7.80 6.49
C MET A 108 12.28 -6.51 6.65
N LEU A 109 11.63 -5.36 6.69
CA LEU A 109 12.29 -4.06 6.83
C LEU A 109 12.50 -3.66 8.30
N PHE A 110 11.81 -4.27 9.26
CA PHE A 110 11.81 -3.83 10.65
C PHE A 110 13.15 -3.92 11.38
N ARG A 111 13.33 -3.01 12.33
CA ARG A 111 14.33 -3.13 13.41
C ARG A 111 13.75 -4.00 14.55
N PRO A 112 14.56 -4.48 15.51
CA PRO A 112 14.10 -5.36 16.58
C PRO A 112 12.96 -4.79 17.46
N GLN A 113 12.87 -3.47 17.61
CA GLN A 113 11.84 -2.80 18.42
C GLN A 113 10.53 -2.52 17.68
N ASP A 114 10.51 -2.59 16.34
CA ASP A 114 9.32 -2.26 15.56
C ASP A 114 8.31 -3.43 15.60
N ARG A 115 7.03 -3.13 15.38
CA ARG A 115 5.95 -4.11 15.57
C ARG A 115 4.95 -4.11 14.41
N LEU A 116 4.40 -5.28 14.10
CA LEU A 116 3.34 -5.49 13.11
C LEU A 116 2.04 -5.90 13.83
N SER A 117 0.94 -5.30 13.40
CA SER A 117 -0.42 -5.76 13.65
C SER A 117 -1.06 -6.00 12.29
N ALA A 118 -1.36 -7.25 11.97
CA ALA A 118 -1.93 -7.66 10.68
C ALA A 118 -3.33 -8.24 10.91
N MET A 119 -4.33 -7.66 10.24
CA MET A 119 -5.72 -8.10 10.32
C MET A 119 -6.09 -8.81 9.04
N GLU A 120 -6.76 -9.96 9.16
CA GLU A 120 -7.32 -10.69 8.03
C GLU A 120 -8.69 -11.24 8.43
N LEU A 121 -9.69 -11.08 7.56
CA LEU A 121 -11.07 -11.47 7.86
C LEU A 121 -11.39 -12.88 7.34
N HIS A 122 -10.75 -13.32 6.25
CA HIS A 122 -11.02 -14.63 5.68
C HIS A 122 -10.33 -15.72 6.52
N PRO A 123 -11.06 -16.69 7.10
CA PRO A 123 -10.47 -17.66 8.03
C PRO A 123 -9.27 -18.43 7.47
N ASP A 124 -9.35 -18.92 6.23
CA ASP A 124 -8.24 -19.68 5.62
C ASP A 124 -7.00 -18.80 5.32
N ASP A 125 -7.22 -17.52 4.99
CA ASP A 125 -6.11 -16.59 4.73
C ASP A 125 -5.48 -16.17 6.04
N TYR A 126 -6.30 -15.96 7.08
CA TYR A 126 -5.84 -15.75 8.44
C TYR A 126 -4.96 -16.91 8.93
N GLU A 127 -5.39 -18.17 8.75
CA GLU A 127 -4.59 -19.33 9.17
C GLU A 127 -3.26 -19.43 8.41
N THR A 128 -3.25 -19.05 7.13
CA THR A 128 -2.03 -19.00 6.31
C THR A 128 -1.10 -17.89 6.78
N LEU A 129 -1.64 -16.68 7.00
CA LEU A 129 -0.91 -15.53 7.52
C LEU A 129 -0.38 -15.76 8.94
N HIS A 130 -1.18 -16.40 9.80
CA HIS A 130 -0.81 -16.75 11.16
C HIS A 130 0.39 -17.69 11.18
N ARG A 131 0.35 -18.77 10.39
CA ARG A 131 1.48 -19.68 10.24
C ARG A 131 2.74 -19.01 9.67
N LEU A 132 2.59 -18.06 8.75
CA LEU A 132 3.73 -17.31 8.19
C LEU A 132 4.49 -16.51 9.27
N PHE A 133 3.79 -16.04 10.29
CA PHE A 133 4.36 -15.26 11.41
C PHE A 133 4.40 -16.04 12.72
N ASP A 134 4.26 -17.36 12.68
CA ASP A 134 4.37 -18.17 13.88
C ASP A 134 5.76 -17.99 14.52
N ALA A 135 5.79 -17.92 15.85
CA ALA A 135 6.95 -17.57 16.67
C ALA A 135 7.61 -16.18 16.41
N ASP A 136 7.08 -15.34 15.52
CA ASP A 136 7.60 -13.98 15.32
C ASP A 136 7.02 -13.00 16.35
N PHE A 137 7.77 -12.78 17.45
CA PHE A 137 7.36 -11.90 18.54
C PHE A 137 7.11 -10.43 18.13
N GLN A 138 7.59 -10.00 16.95
CA GLN A 138 7.34 -8.65 16.45
C GLN A 138 5.97 -8.51 15.78
N SER A 139 5.32 -9.63 15.45
CA SER A 139 4.12 -9.68 14.64
C SER A 139 2.94 -10.19 15.46
N ARG A 140 1.78 -9.57 15.28
CA ARG A 140 0.50 -10.07 15.81
C ARG A 140 -0.50 -10.13 14.66
N VAL A 141 -0.89 -11.34 14.33
CA VAL A 141 -1.97 -11.62 13.37
C VAL A 141 -3.28 -11.73 14.15
N THR A 142 -4.39 -11.23 13.61
CA THR A 142 -5.70 -11.30 14.26
C THR A 142 -6.79 -11.48 13.22
N GLU A 143 -7.65 -12.47 13.43
CA GLU A 143 -8.84 -12.69 12.61
C GLU A 143 -9.86 -11.59 12.93
N LEU A 144 -9.92 -10.56 12.09
CA LEU A 144 -10.73 -9.37 12.36
C LEU A 144 -11.09 -8.66 11.06
N ASP A 145 -12.30 -8.09 11.02
CA ASP A 145 -12.68 -7.14 9.98
C ASP A 145 -11.80 -5.87 10.07
N GLY A 146 -10.97 -5.66 9.05
CA GLY A 146 -10.07 -4.52 8.91
C GLY A 146 -10.73 -3.15 9.09
N TRP A 147 -12.01 -3.01 8.75
CA TRP A 147 -12.77 -1.78 8.93
C TRP A 147 -12.97 -1.41 10.41
N LEU A 148 -12.96 -2.40 11.30
CA LEU A 148 -13.04 -2.19 12.75
C LEU A 148 -11.69 -1.78 13.35
N ALA A 149 -10.58 -2.14 12.71
CA ALA A 149 -9.23 -1.93 13.23
C ALA A 149 -8.90 -0.44 13.43
N LEU A 150 -9.37 0.43 12.53
CA LEU A 150 -9.16 1.89 12.62
C LEU A 150 -9.83 2.53 13.85
N GLY A 151 -10.88 1.89 14.38
CA GLY A 151 -11.59 2.35 15.58
C GLY A 151 -11.07 1.76 16.90
N ALA A 152 -10.47 0.55 16.85
CA ALA A 152 -10.13 -0.24 18.04
C ALA A 152 -8.62 -0.34 18.33
N HIS A 153 -7.75 -0.22 17.31
CA HIS A 153 -6.30 -0.45 17.45
C HIS A 153 -5.46 0.83 17.46
N LEU A 154 -6.12 2.00 17.47
CA LEU A 154 -5.47 3.31 17.48
C LEU A 154 -5.78 4.09 18.77
N PRO A 155 -4.80 4.80 19.37
CA PRO A 155 -3.39 4.86 18.95
C PRO A 155 -2.60 3.60 19.36
N PRO A 156 -1.51 3.26 18.64
CA PRO A 156 -0.63 2.16 19.03
C PRO A 156 0.14 2.48 20.32
N LYS A 157 0.58 1.45 21.06
CA LYS A 157 1.38 1.61 22.29
C LYS A 157 2.66 2.41 22.07
N GLU A 158 3.24 2.28 20.89
CA GLU A 158 4.47 2.93 20.45
C GLU A 158 4.28 4.45 20.21
N LYS A 159 3.03 4.93 20.11
CA LYS A 159 2.64 6.32 19.78
C LYS A 159 3.22 6.84 18.46
N ARG A 160 3.79 5.94 17.66
CA ARG A 160 4.25 6.12 16.28
C ARG A 160 3.69 4.96 15.48
N GLY A 161 3.18 5.23 14.29
CA GLY A 161 2.72 4.14 13.45
C GLY A 161 2.44 4.53 12.01
N LEU A 162 2.43 3.49 11.19
CA LEU A 162 2.00 3.49 9.81
C LEU A 162 0.75 2.62 9.70
N ILE A 163 -0.34 3.19 9.21
CA ILE A 163 -1.63 2.52 9.06
C ILE A 163 -1.84 2.30 7.56
N LEU A 164 -1.76 1.04 7.11
CA LEU A 164 -2.08 0.64 5.75
C LEU A 164 -3.53 0.18 5.66
N VAL A 165 -4.29 0.80 4.76
CA VAL A 165 -5.68 0.44 4.47
C VAL A 165 -5.79 0.03 3.02
N ASP A 166 -5.91 -1.28 2.79
CA ASP A 166 -5.83 -1.92 1.47
C ASP A 166 -6.98 -2.92 1.25
N PRO A 167 -8.24 -2.46 1.29
CA PRO A 167 -9.38 -3.35 1.14
C PRO A 167 -9.47 -3.88 -0.30
N PRO A 168 -10.20 -4.98 -0.55
CA PRO A 168 -10.27 -5.59 -1.87
C PRO A 168 -11.18 -4.86 -2.87
N PHE A 169 -12.03 -3.91 -2.43
CA PHE A 169 -13.01 -3.20 -3.28
C PHE A 169 -14.02 -4.14 -3.99
N GLU A 170 -14.48 -5.17 -3.27
CA GLU A 170 -15.52 -6.11 -3.69
C GLU A 170 -16.95 -5.62 -3.40
N LYS A 171 -17.11 -4.77 -2.39
CA LYS A 171 -18.42 -4.33 -1.90
C LYS A 171 -18.68 -2.88 -2.28
N GLU A 172 -19.94 -2.55 -2.54
CA GLU A 172 -20.35 -1.16 -2.67
C GLU A 172 -20.07 -0.39 -1.38
N GLY A 173 -19.76 0.90 -1.52
CA GLY A 173 -19.52 1.79 -0.39
C GLY A 173 -18.08 1.76 0.16
N GLU A 174 -17.14 1.03 -0.43
CA GLU A 174 -15.78 0.91 0.14
C GLU A 174 -14.96 2.21 0.04
N TYR A 175 -15.23 3.09 -0.93
CA TYR A 175 -14.64 4.43 -0.98
C TYR A 175 -15.13 5.30 0.20
N GLU A 176 -16.42 5.24 0.52
CA GLU A 176 -17.03 5.92 1.65
C GLU A 176 -16.48 5.38 2.97
N ARG A 177 -16.34 4.05 3.08
CA ARG A 177 -15.73 3.40 4.25
C ARG A 177 -14.28 3.81 4.45
N LEU A 178 -13.49 4.02 3.39
CA LEU A 178 -12.14 4.59 3.49
C LEU A 178 -12.16 5.99 4.11
N VAL A 179 -13.05 6.87 3.63
CA VAL A 179 -13.20 8.24 4.15
C VAL A 179 -13.59 8.20 5.63
N ASP A 180 -14.63 7.44 5.97
CA ASP A 180 -15.12 7.33 7.34
C ASP A 180 -14.11 6.69 8.28
N GLY A 181 -13.41 5.66 7.80
CA GLY A 181 -12.33 4.97 8.49
C GLY A 181 -11.18 5.93 8.81
N LEU A 182 -10.74 6.71 7.81
CA LEU A 182 -9.71 7.74 8.01
C LEU A 182 -10.15 8.77 9.04
N ALA A 183 -11.39 9.28 8.95
CA ALA A 183 -11.91 10.27 9.89
C ALA A 183 -11.90 9.76 11.33
N ARG A 184 -12.33 8.50 11.56
CA ARG A 184 -12.33 7.87 12.89
C ARG A 184 -10.92 7.60 13.40
N GLY A 185 -10.06 7.08 12.53
CA GLY A 185 -8.68 6.74 12.86
C GLY A 185 -7.86 7.98 13.18
N TYR A 186 -7.93 9.01 12.35
CA TYR A 186 -7.21 10.28 12.52
C TYR A 186 -7.62 10.99 13.81
N ARG A 187 -8.92 11.01 14.15
CA ARG A 187 -9.40 11.60 15.42
C ARG A 187 -8.76 10.95 16.65
N ARG A 188 -8.45 9.65 16.58
CA ARG A 188 -7.80 8.90 17.68
C ARG A 188 -6.28 9.05 17.66
N PHE A 189 -5.68 9.13 16.48
CA PHE A 189 -4.22 9.13 16.32
C PHE A 189 -3.75 10.10 15.22
N THR A 190 -3.91 11.40 15.49
CA THR A 190 -3.59 12.49 14.54
C THR A 190 -2.14 12.50 14.05
N GLY A 191 -1.20 11.95 14.84
CA GLY A 191 0.22 11.85 14.50
C GLY A 191 0.62 10.61 13.69
N GLY A 192 -0.33 9.73 13.37
CA GLY A 192 -0.08 8.55 12.54
C GLY A 192 0.17 8.89 11.08
N VAL A 193 0.99 8.08 10.41
CA VAL A 193 1.05 8.09 8.94
C VAL A 193 -0.02 7.13 8.44
N TYR A 194 -0.92 7.58 7.58
CA TYR A 194 -1.95 6.73 6.97
C TYR A 194 -1.64 6.58 5.49
N CYS A 195 -1.73 5.35 4.97
CA CYS A 195 -1.57 5.03 3.56
C CYS A 195 -2.81 4.23 3.13
N LEU A 196 -3.69 4.83 2.34
CA LEU A 196 -4.94 4.23 1.91
C LEU A 196 -4.85 3.92 0.42
N TRP A 197 -4.91 2.64 0.07
CA TRP A 197 -4.95 2.20 -1.32
C TRP A 197 -6.38 2.23 -1.86
N TYR A 198 -6.51 2.59 -3.15
CA TYR A 198 -7.77 2.51 -3.86
C TYR A 198 -7.58 2.20 -5.35
N PRO A 199 -8.50 1.46 -5.99
CA PRO A 199 -8.43 1.14 -7.39
C PRO A 199 -8.89 2.29 -8.28
N LEU A 200 -8.28 2.39 -9.46
CA LEU A 200 -8.78 3.16 -10.59
C LEU A 200 -9.37 2.16 -11.61
N LYS A 201 -10.68 2.26 -11.85
CA LYS A 201 -11.43 1.43 -12.79
C LYS A 201 -12.60 2.24 -13.35
N GLN A 202 -13.17 1.76 -14.45
CA GLN A 202 -14.33 2.39 -15.07
C GLN A 202 -15.47 2.55 -14.04
N GLY A 203 -16.06 3.75 -13.99
CA GLY A 203 -17.16 4.07 -13.07
C GLY A 203 -16.76 4.30 -11.61
N ALA A 204 -15.47 4.20 -11.26
CA ALA A 204 -15.01 4.52 -9.90
C ALA A 204 -15.29 6.01 -9.57
N PRO A 205 -15.87 6.33 -8.40
CA PRO A 205 -16.27 7.69 -8.04
C PRO A 205 -15.09 8.55 -7.55
N ILE A 206 -13.95 8.51 -8.24
CA ILE A 206 -12.67 9.09 -7.79
C ILE A 206 -12.79 10.58 -7.46
N LYS A 207 -13.51 11.35 -8.28
CA LYS A 207 -13.76 12.78 -8.01
C LYS A 207 -14.53 12.98 -6.70
N ALA A 208 -15.62 12.25 -6.50
CA ALA A 208 -16.43 12.35 -5.28
C ALA A 208 -15.65 11.87 -4.05
N PHE A 209 -14.87 10.80 -4.19
CA PHE A 209 -13.97 10.30 -3.16
C PHE A 209 -12.93 11.34 -2.74
N HIS A 210 -12.25 11.99 -3.69
CA HIS A 210 -11.29 13.07 -3.40
C HIS A 210 -11.95 14.28 -2.73
N GLU A 211 -13.16 14.68 -3.14
CA GLU A 211 -13.90 15.76 -2.48
C GLU A 211 -14.34 15.40 -1.06
N ALA A 212 -14.79 14.16 -0.82
CA ALA A 212 -15.13 13.68 0.51
C ALA A 212 -13.90 13.66 1.44
N LEU A 213 -12.73 13.25 0.94
CA LEU A 213 -11.47 13.31 1.68
C LEU A 213 -11.06 14.75 2.01
N LYS A 214 -11.18 15.69 1.06
CA LYS A 214 -10.92 17.11 1.31
C LYS A 214 -11.85 17.69 2.36
N ALA A 215 -13.11 17.22 2.42
CA ALA A 215 -14.10 17.68 3.39
C ALA A 215 -13.79 17.26 4.84
N LEU A 216 -12.89 16.30 5.05
CA LEU A 216 -12.42 15.91 6.40
C LEU A 216 -11.57 16.99 7.09
N ASP A 217 -11.09 17.99 6.33
CA ASP A 217 -10.20 19.06 6.81
C ASP A 217 -8.92 18.57 7.49
N ILE A 218 -8.45 17.38 7.09
CA ILE A 218 -7.19 16.81 7.52
C ILE A 218 -6.06 17.41 6.67
N PRO A 219 -5.05 18.08 7.27
CA PRO A 219 -3.95 18.68 6.52
C PRO A 219 -2.97 17.61 6.02
N LYS A 220 -2.05 18.01 5.14
CA LYS A 220 -0.95 17.16 4.65
C LYS A 220 -1.43 15.83 4.08
N MET A 221 -2.35 15.93 3.11
CA MET A 221 -2.92 14.78 2.42
C MET A 221 -2.36 14.73 1.00
N LEU A 222 -1.43 13.82 0.76
CA LEU A 222 -0.82 13.58 -0.54
C LEU A 222 -1.57 12.50 -1.30
N CYS A 223 -1.78 12.70 -2.59
CA CYS A 223 -2.34 11.71 -3.51
C CYS A 223 -1.27 11.31 -4.53
N ALA A 224 -1.09 10.00 -4.70
CA ALA A 224 -0.23 9.41 -5.72
C ALA A 224 -1.04 8.39 -6.52
N GLU A 225 -1.10 8.55 -7.85
CA GLU A 225 -1.88 7.70 -8.73
C GLU A 225 -1.03 7.23 -9.91
N LEU A 226 -1.23 5.97 -10.30
CA LEU A 226 -0.65 5.34 -11.47
C LEU A 226 -1.75 4.61 -12.25
N SER A 227 -1.98 5.03 -13.48
CA SER A 227 -2.77 4.28 -14.47
C SER A 227 -1.82 3.68 -15.49
N VAL A 228 -1.92 2.37 -15.71
CA VAL A 228 -1.09 1.65 -16.69
C VAL A 228 -1.77 1.52 -18.04
N ARG A 229 -3.09 1.75 -18.10
CA ARG A 229 -3.88 1.70 -19.34
C ARG A 229 -5.13 2.57 -19.27
N SER A 230 -5.83 2.72 -20.39
CA SER A 230 -7.16 3.33 -20.48
C SER A 230 -8.23 2.50 -19.75
N ASP A 231 -9.26 3.15 -19.21
CA ASP A 231 -10.42 2.52 -18.58
C ASP A 231 -11.62 2.36 -19.54
N ARG A 232 -11.50 2.79 -20.81
CA ARG A 232 -12.63 2.83 -21.76
C ARG A 232 -13.10 1.46 -22.22
N GLU A 233 -12.15 0.55 -22.46
CA GLU A 233 -12.39 -0.79 -23.02
C GLU A 233 -11.99 -1.89 -22.02
N THR A 234 -11.49 -1.51 -20.85
CA THR A 234 -10.93 -2.44 -19.85
C THR A 234 -11.99 -2.87 -18.86
N THR A 235 -12.32 -4.16 -18.85
CA THR A 235 -13.00 -4.80 -17.70
C THR A 235 -11.96 -5.08 -16.62
N GLY A 236 -11.88 -4.24 -15.58
CA GLY A 236 -10.95 -4.43 -14.46
C GLY A 236 -10.20 -3.15 -14.07
N LEU A 237 -9.06 -3.33 -13.39
CA LEU A 237 -8.22 -2.22 -12.95
C LEU A 237 -7.43 -1.61 -14.12
N SER A 238 -7.62 -0.31 -14.34
CA SER A 238 -6.78 0.48 -15.26
C SER A 238 -5.61 1.14 -14.53
N GLY A 239 -5.72 1.27 -13.21
CA GLY A 239 -4.73 1.91 -12.35
C GLY A 239 -5.02 1.70 -10.86
N SER A 240 -4.22 2.36 -10.03
CA SER A 240 -4.46 2.46 -8.59
C SER A 240 -3.94 3.79 -8.05
N GLY A 241 -4.39 4.15 -6.86
CA GLY A 241 -3.93 5.31 -6.14
C GLY A 241 -3.68 5.04 -4.66
N LEU A 242 -2.91 5.93 -4.05
CA LEU A 242 -2.61 5.99 -2.64
C LEU A 242 -2.96 7.38 -2.12
N ILE A 243 -3.71 7.43 -1.01
CA ILE A 243 -3.85 8.63 -0.19
C ILE A 243 -2.93 8.48 1.01
N ILE A 244 -1.96 9.40 1.14
CA ILE A 244 -1.00 9.41 2.23
C ILE A 244 -1.25 10.64 3.11
N VAL A 245 -1.65 10.41 4.36
CA VAL A 245 -1.81 11.47 5.38
C VAL A 245 -0.60 11.50 6.28
N ASN A 246 -0.15 12.72 6.61
CA ASN A 246 1.12 12.98 7.30
C ASN A 246 2.32 12.30 6.61
N PRO A 247 2.48 12.44 5.27
CA PRO A 247 3.60 11.83 4.59
C PRO A 247 4.94 12.37 5.14
N PRO A 248 6.00 11.55 5.16
CA PRO A 248 7.36 12.03 5.28
C PRO A 248 7.66 13.18 4.31
N PHE A 249 8.42 14.19 4.74
CA PHE A 249 8.69 15.38 3.91
C PHE A 249 9.42 15.04 2.59
N THR A 250 10.21 13.96 2.56
CA THR A 250 10.91 13.51 1.36
C THR A 250 10.01 12.76 0.37
N LEU A 251 8.86 12.24 0.83
CA LEU A 251 8.05 11.31 0.03
C LEU A 251 7.53 11.96 -1.25
N LYS A 252 7.14 13.24 -1.19
CA LYS A 252 6.63 13.96 -2.37
C LYS A 252 7.68 14.03 -3.48
N SER A 253 8.91 14.45 -3.15
CA SER A 253 10.00 14.51 -4.13
C SER A 253 10.40 13.13 -4.63
N GLU A 254 10.36 12.09 -3.78
CA GLU A 254 10.61 10.71 -4.21
C GLU A 254 9.53 10.25 -5.22
N LEU A 255 8.27 10.54 -4.96
CA LEU A 255 7.15 10.18 -5.84
C LEU A 255 7.16 10.95 -7.17
N ASP A 256 7.60 12.21 -7.17
CA ASP A 256 7.74 13.02 -8.39
C ASP A 256 8.78 12.42 -9.36
N LEU A 257 9.78 11.70 -8.84
CA LEU A 257 10.74 10.93 -9.64
C LEU A 257 10.20 9.53 -9.97
N LEU A 258 9.66 8.83 -8.97
CA LEU A 258 9.27 7.43 -9.09
C LEU A 258 8.08 7.21 -10.04
N LEU A 259 7.05 8.05 -9.96
CA LEU A 259 5.81 7.83 -10.72
C LEU A 259 6.01 7.93 -12.24
N PRO A 260 6.70 8.94 -12.80
CA PRO A 260 7.01 8.97 -14.23
C PRO A 260 7.80 7.74 -14.69
N PHE A 261 8.74 7.26 -13.87
CA PHE A 261 9.49 6.04 -14.15
C PHE A 261 8.55 4.82 -14.18
N LEU A 262 7.72 4.63 -13.14
CA LEU A 262 6.77 3.51 -13.08
C LEU A 262 5.76 3.56 -14.23
N LYS A 263 5.29 4.75 -14.62
CA LYS A 263 4.44 4.94 -15.80
C LYS A 263 5.13 4.42 -17.07
N SER A 264 6.40 4.76 -17.26
CA SER A 264 7.17 4.31 -18.42
C SER A 264 7.45 2.81 -18.39
N ARG A 265 7.74 2.25 -17.21
CA ARG A 265 8.14 0.84 -17.07
C ARG A 265 6.93 -0.12 -17.10
N LEU A 266 5.82 0.28 -16.49
CA LEU A 266 4.64 -0.56 -16.29
C LEU A 266 3.49 -0.24 -17.24
N GLY A 267 3.63 0.80 -18.07
CA GLY A 267 2.63 1.19 -19.05
C GLY A 267 2.29 0.04 -20.00
N GLN A 268 0.99 -0.20 -20.19
CA GLN A 268 0.46 -1.27 -21.05
C GLN A 268 -0.21 -0.72 -22.30
N ASP A 269 -0.51 0.57 -22.34
CA ASP A 269 -0.90 1.29 -23.55
C ASP A 269 -0.36 2.74 -23.54
N ARG A 270 -0.66 3.47 -24.62
CA ARG A 270 -0.27 4.88 -24.79
C ARG A 270 -1.00 5.87 -23.85
N PHE A 271 -2.03 5.42 -23.15
CA PHE A 271 -2.84 6.22 -22.23
C PHE A 271 -2.40 6.06 -20.76
N ALA A 272 -1.34 5.29 -20.50
CA ALA A 272 -0.71 5.23 -19.18
C ALA A 272 -0.38 6.65 -18.67
N SER A 273 -0.72 6.91 -17.41
CA SER A 273 -0.59 8.22 -16.78
C SER A 273 -0.20 8.07 -15.31
N SER A 274 0.38 9.13 -14.75
CA SER A 274 0.73 9.16 -13.33
C SER A 274 0.59 10.57 -12.78
N ARG A 275 0.17 10.70 -11.51
CA ARG A 275 -0.06 11.99 -10.86
C ARG A 275 0.39 11.95 -9.40
N CYS A 276 1.03 13.03 -8.95
CA CYS A 276 1.38 13.24 -7.54
C CYS A 276 0.99 14.66 -7.13
N PHE A 277 0.01 14.81 -6.25
CA PHE A 277 -0.50 16.14 -5.88
C PHE A 277 -1.07 16.16 -4.47
N TRP A 278 -1.02 17.33 -3.84
CA TRP A 278 -1.65 17.53 -2.53
C TRP A 278 -3.16 17.66 -2.70
N LEU A 279 -3.94 16.79 -2.05
CA LEU A 279 -5.37 17.00 -1.87
C LEU A 279 -5.64 18.13 -0.87
N ARG A 280 -4.80 18.21 0.16
CA ARG A 280 -4.75 19.30 1.14
C ARG A 280 -3.29 19.60 1.46
N GLY A 281 -2.93 20.89 1.43
CA GLY A 281 -1.57 21.38 1.69
C GLY A 281 -1.15 21.30 3.16
N GLU A 282 0.03 21.83 3.45
CA GLU A 282 0.61 21.83 4.80
C GLU A 282 0.02 22.87 5.74
N GLU A 283 -0.58 23.94 5.20
CA GLU A 283 -1.20 25.01 5.99
C GLU A 283 -2.65 24.64 6.35
N GLN A 284 -2.95 24.63 7.66
CA GLN A 284 -4.32 24.90 8.09
C GLN A 284 -4.64 26.29 7.59
N THR A 285 -5.68 26.44 6.77
CA THR A 285 -6.30 27.74 6.59
C THR A 285 -6.75 28.17 7.97
N THR A 286 -5.99 29.05 8.63
CA THR A 286 -6.44 29.81 9.78
C THR A 286 -7.63 30.64 9.30
N ARG A 287 -8.83 30.04 9.34
CA ARG A 287 -10.06 30.81 9.33
C ARG A 287 -10.05 31.59 10.63
N GLY A 288 -9.77 32.87 10.47
CA GLY A 288 -9.49 33.82 11.53
C GLY A 288 -10.62 33.99 12.54
N ALA A 289 -10.23 34.73 13.59
CA ALA A 289 -11.00 35.21 14.73
C ALA A 289 -12.43 35.70 14.41
#